data_AF-A0A1N7MK88-F1
#
_entry.id   AF-A0A1N7MK88-F1
#
_cell.length_a   1.000
_cell.length_b   1.000
_cell.length_c   1.000
_cell.angle_alpha   90.00
_cell.angle_beta   90.00
_cell.angle_gamma   90.00
#
_symmetry.space_group_name_H-M   'P 1'
#
loop_
_entity.id
_entity.type
_entity.pdbx_description
1 polymer ?
#
loop_
_entity_poly.entity_id
_entity_poly.type
_entity_poly.pdbx_seq_one_letter_code
_entity_poly.pdbx_strand_id
1 'polypeptide(L)'
;MNWIKNMDNISEEEIIRFLKTKREALIQELEKLDVALNAMTGVDFNSIPKSIDSLQEGSIPDHYSSKLKLDKKILFALKEMGKGDKSEIIQKIQQLEPKSDISKLENSISVRLSYLKNNNIIKADKNGRSLSYFL
;
A
#
# COMPACT_ATOMS: atom_id res chain seq x y z
N MET A 1 26.90 0.76 43.16
CA MET A 1 25.62 0.67 42.43
C MET A 1 25.68 1.59 41.23
N ASN A 2 26.03 1.04 40.06
CA ASN A 2 26.09 1.77 38.79
C ASN A 2 25.00 1.18 37.88
N TRP A 3 23.86 1.86 37.79
CA TRP A 3 22.73 1.45 36.94
C TRP A 3 22.53 2.39 35.75
N ILE A 4 23.58 3.11 35.33
CA ILE A 4 23.53 4.00 34.18
C ILE A 4 24.73 3.73 33.28
N LYS A 5 24.67 2.62 32.54
CA LYS A 5 25.49 2.34 31.35
C LYS A 5 25.01 1.02 30.74
N ASN A 6 24.06 1.11 29.81
CA ASN A 6 23.85 0.17 28.70
C ASN A 6 22.55 0.54 27.94
N MET A 7 22.46 1.77 27.46
CA MET A 7 21.46 2.19 26.47
C MET A 7 22.11 2.71 25.18
N ASP A 8 23.40 2.44 25.02
CA ASP A 8 24.15 2.77 23.81
C ASP A 8 24.48 1.47 23.08
N ASN A 9 23.96 1.38 21.86
CA ASN A 9 24.27 0.39 20.83
C ASN A 9 23.40 -0.87 20.76
N ILE A 10 22.07 -0.71 20.75
CA ILE A 10 21.21 -1.71 20.10
C ILE A 10 21.55 -1.64 18.60
N SER A 11 22.06 -2.73 18.05
CA SER A 11 22.41 -2.80 16.62
C SER A 11 21.16 -2.62 15.76
N GLU A 12 21.29 -2.00 14.58
CA GLU A 12 20.22 -1.90 13.60
C GLU A 12 19.61 -3.29 13.29
N GLU A 13 20.44 -4.34 13.32
CA GLU A 13 20.02 -5.72 13.14
C GLU A 13 19.12 -6.23 14.28
N GLU A 14 19.37 -5.79 15.52
CA GLU A 14 18.57 -6.14 16.68
C GLU A 14 17.24 -5.40 16.68
N ILE A 15 17.23 -4.14 16.22
CA ILE A 15 16.00 -3.37 16.00
C ILE A 15 15.16 -4.05 14.91
N ILE A 16 15.76 -4.40 13.77
CA ILE A 16 15.07 -5.10 12.68
C ILE A 16 14.51 -6.44 13.16
N ARG A 17 15.29 -7.21 13.93
CA ARG A 17 14.84 -8.49 14.50
C ARG A 17 13.65 -8.28 15.42
N PHE A 18 13.74 -7.33 16.35
CA PHE A 18 12.66 -7.00 17.27
C PHE A 18 11.38 -6.59 16.53
N LEU A 19 11.49 -5.73 15.51
CA LEU A 19 10.36 -5.29 14.71
C LEU A 19 9.73 -6.44 13.91
N LYS A 20 10.52 -7.36 13.36
CA LYS A 20 10.01 -8.57 12.69
C LYS A 20 9.26 -9.48 13.66
N THR A 21 9.82 -9.75 14.83
CA THR A 21 9.15 -10.56 15.85
C THR A 21 7.86 -9.90 16.34
N LYS A 22 7.86 -8.57 16.53
CA LYS A 22 6.65 -7.82 16.88
C LYS A 22 5.59 -7.90 15.78
N ARG A 23 5.99 -7.81 14.50
CA ARG A 23 5.09 -7.98 13.36
C ARG A 23 4.44 -9.36 13.35
N GLU A 24 5.23 -10.42 13.53
CA GLU A 24 4.72 -11.80 13.57
C GLU A 24 3.73 -12.03 14.71
N ALA A 25 4.01 -11.49 15.90
CA ALA A 25 3.11 -11.57 17.04
C ALA A 25 1.76 -10.88 16.75
N LEU A 26 1.78 -9.69 16.15
CA LEU A 26 0.56 -8.97 15.80
C LEU A 26 -0.26 -9.69 14.72
N ILE A 27 0.40 -10.32 13.74
CA ILE A 27 -0.30 -11.13 12.72
C ILE A 27 -1.03 -12.30 13.38
N GLN A 28 -0.39 -13.02 14.30
CA GLN A 28 -1.04 -14.13 15.02
C GLN A 28 -2.22 -13.66 15.88
N GLU A 29 -2.13 -12.47 16.47
CA GLU A 29 -3.22 -11.89 17.25
C GLU A 29 -4.41 -11.50 16.36
N LEU A 30 -4.14 -10.91 15.19
CA LEU A 30 -5.18 -10.65 14.18
C LEU A 30 -5.86 -11.94 13.71
N GLU A 31 -5.11 -13.01 13.45
CA GLU A 31 -5.69 -14.29 13.03
C GLU A 31 -6.66 -14.87 14.07
N LYS A 32 -6.35 -14.70 15.37
CA LYS A 32 -7.27 -15.11 16.45
C LYS A 32 -8.55 -14.29 16.45
N LEU A 33 -8.45 -12.98 16.21
CA LEU A 33 -9.62 -12.11 16.10
C LEU A 33 -10.47 -12.46 14.88
N ASP A 34 -9.85 -12.76 13.74
CA ASP A 34 -10.55 -13.18 12.52
C ASP A 34 -11.33 -14.48 12.75
N VAL A 35 -10.74 -15.47 13.44
CA VAL A 35 -11.43 -16.73 13.79
C VAL A 35 -12.63 -16.46 14.71
N ALA A 36 -12.47 -15.57 15.70
CA ALA A 36 -13.57 -15.20 16.60
C ALA A 36 -14.69 -14.47 15.83
N LEU A 37 -14.34 -13.53 14.96
CA LEU A 37 -15.29 -12.81 14.12
C LEU A 37 -16.01 -13.73 13.13
N ASN A 38 -15.30 -14.67 12.50
CA ASN A 38 -15.89 -15.72 11.65
C ASN A 38 -16.97 -16.50 12.41
N ALA A 39 -16.64 -16.96 13.62
CA ALA A 39 -17.55 -17.73 14.44
C ALA A 39 -18.80 -16.93 14.89
N MET A 40 -18.64 -15.62 15.11
CA MET A 40 -19.74 -14.75 15.57
C MET A 40 -20.64 -14.23 14.45
N THR A 41 -20.09 -13.98 13.26
CA THR A 41 -20.80 -13.31 12.16
C THR A 41 -21.22 -14.26 11.04
N GLY A 42 -20.64 -15.47 10.98
CA GLY A 42 -20.85 -16.42 9.88
C GLY A 42 -20.27 -15.95 8.54
N VAL A 43 -19.53 -14.83 8.52
CA VAL A 43 -18.80 -14.32 7.35
C VAL A 43 -17.41 -14.93 7.38
N ASP A 44 -16.98 -15.58 6.29
CA ASP A 44 -15.63 -16.12 6.16
C ASP A 44 -14.62 -15.02 5.76
N PHE A 45 -13.98 -14.41 6.75
CA PHE A 45 -12.93 -13.41 6.56
C PHE A 45 -11.64 -13.98 5.92
N ASN A 46 -11.45 -15.31 5.85
CA ASN A 46 -10.37 -15.89 5.03
C ASN A 46 -10.69 -15.88 3.52
N SER A 47 -11.97 -15.75 3.15
CA SER A 47 -12.39 -15.58 1.75
C SER A 47 -12.33 -14.11 1.29
N ILE A 48 -12.25 -13.18 2.25
CA ILE A 48 -11.85 -11.80 1.97
C ILE A 48 -10.34 -11.85 1.68
N PRO A 49 -9.87 -11.38 0.51
CA PRO A 49 -8.47 -11.45 0.18
C PRO A 49 -7.66 -10.79 1.31
N LYS A 50 -6.81 -11.57 2.00
CA LYS A 50 -5.78 -11.07 2.91
C LYS A 50 -4.76 -10.26 2.10
N SER A 51 -5.14 -9.09 1.61
CA SER A 51 -4.26 -8.15 0.91
C SER A 51 -3.38 -7.38 1.90
N ILE A 52 -2.82 -8.09 2.88
CA ILE A 52 -1.78 -7.57 3.78
C ILE A 52 -0.41 -8.13 3.38
N ASP A 53 -0.34 -9.15 2.51
CA ASP A 53 0.93 -9.84 2.21
C ASP A 53 1.50 -9.62 0.80
N SER A 54 1.05 -8.60 0.07
CA SER A 54 1.81 -8.16 -1.08
C SER A 54 1.64 -6.67 -1.28
N LEU A 55 2.77 -5.98 -1.48
CA LEU A 55 2.95 -4.52 -1.57
C LEU A 55 3.49 -3.88 -0.29
N GLN A 56 4.52 -4.51 0.30
CA GLN A 56 5.55 -3.78 1.03
C GLN A 56 6.10 -2.64 0.15
N GLU A 57 6.59 -1.56 0.77
CA GLU A 57 7.23 -0.39 0.12
C GLU A 57 8.28 -0.75 -0.96
N GLY A 58 8.85 -1.97 -0.92
CA GLY A 58 9.69 -2.54 -1.99
C GLY A 58 8.96 -2.98 -3.28
N SER A 59 7.68 -2.65 -3.44
CA SER A 59 6.87 -3.04 -4.62
C SER A 59 6.61 -1.91 -5.62
N ILE A 60 7.00 -0.69 -5.26
CA ILE A 60 6.92 0.46 -6.16
C ILE A 60 8.04 0.30 -7.19
N PRO A 61 7.72 0.17 -8.49
CA PRO A 61 8.74 -0.01 -9.51
C PRO A 61 9.73 1.15 -9.53
N ASP A 62 11.02 0.86 -9.77
CA ASP A 62 12.02 1.89 -10.08
C ASP A 62 11.96 2.32 -11.54
N HIS A 63 11.42 1.46 -12.41
CA HIS A 63 11.28 1.73 -13.84
C HIS A 63 9.87 1.41 -14.32
N TYR A 64 9.37 2.25 -15.22
CA TYR A 64 8.13 2.00 -15.93
C TYR A 64 8.28 0.82 -16.91
N SER A 65 7.29 -0.06 -16.93
CA SER A 65 7.17 -1.11 -17.95
C SER A 65 5.71 -1.32 -18.31
N SER A 66 5.42 -1.41 -19.60
CA SER A 66 4.07 -1.56 -20.13
C SER A 66 3.42 -2.89 -19.74
N LYS A 67 4.24 -3.89 -19.39
CA LYS A 67 3.80 -5.20 -18.88
C LYS A 67 3.37 -5.18 -17.42
N LEU A 68 3.60 -4.07 -16.70
CA LEU A 68 3.22 -3.97 -15.29
C LEU A 68 1.70 -3.91 -15.13
N LYS A 69 1.20 -4.46 -14.01
CA LYS A 69 -0.19 -4.29 -13.60
C LYS A 69 -0.48 -2.80 -13.36
N LEU A 70 -1.73 -2.40 -13.57
CA LEU A 70 -2.17 -1.01 -13.43
C LEU A 70 -1.82 -0.42 -12.05
N ASP A 71 -1.95 -1.21 -10.99
CA ASP A 71 -1.60 -0.81 -9.63
C ASP A 71 -0.15 -0.32 -9.54
N LYS A 72 0.79 -1.08 -10.12
CA LYS A 72 2.21 -0.72 -10.17
C LYS A 72 2.48 0.49 -11.06
N LYS A 73 1.69 0.68 -12.13
CA LYS A 73 1.77 1.88 -12.98
C LYS A 73 1.30 3.13 -12.21
N ILE A 74 0.25 3.01 -11.41
CA ILE A 74 -0.25 4.09 -10.53
C ILE A 74 0.80 4.43 -9.48
N LEU A 75 1.37 3.42 -8.81
CA LEU A 75 2.42 3.64 -7.80
C LEU A 75 3.68 4.29 -8.39
N PHE A 76 4.09 3.87 -9.59
CA PHE A 76 5.18 4.51 -10.31
C PHE A 76 4.87 5.97 -10.65
N ALA A 77 3.67 6.25 -11.17
CA ALA A 77 3.25 7.61 -11.47
C ALA A 77 3.25 8.49 -10.21
N LEU A 78 2.75 7.98 -9.08
CA LEU A 78 2.76 8.70 -7.80
C LEU A 78 4.18 8.90 -7.24
N LYS A 79 5.09 7.94 -7.41
CA LYS A 79 6.50 8.09 -7.02
C LYS A 79 7.19 9.21 -7.80
N GLU A 80 6.95 9.29 -9.11
CA GLU A 80 7.53 10.33 -9.98
C GLU A 80 6.92 11.72 -9.73
N MET A 81 5.64 11.78 -9.40
CA MET A 81 4.89 13.04 -9.23
C MET A 81 4.89 13.54 -7.77
N GLY A 82 5.13 12.66 -6.81
CA GLY A 82 5.00 12.90 -5.37
C GLY A 82 3.55 12.93 -4.90
N LYS A 83 2.72 13.81 -5.48
CA LYS A 83 1.29 13.95 -5.18
C LYS A 83 0.54 14.26 -6.48
N GLY A 84 -0.62 13.65 -6.68
CA GLY A 84 -1.44 13.94 -7.86
C GLY A 84 -2.89 13.52 -7.71
N ASP A 85 -3.78 14.20 -8.41
CA ASP A 85 -5.18 13.81 -8.52
C ASP A 85 -5.40 12.72 -9.59
N LYS A 86 -6.64 12.20 -9.67
CA LYS A 86 -7.00 11.14 -10.63
C LYS A 86 -6.63 11.53 -12.07
N SER A 87 -6.92 12.77 -12.47
CA SER A 87 -6.70 13.25 -13.84
C SER A 87 -5.21 13.36 -14.15
N GLU A 88 -4.43 13.88 -13.21
CA GLU A 88 -2.99 14.01 -13.31
C GLU A 88 -2.31 12.62 -13.43
N ILE A 89 -2.76 11.64 -12.64
CA ILE A 89 -2.26 10.25 -12.71
C ILE A 89 -2.58 9.62 -14.08
N ILE A 90 -3.80 9.82 -14.60
CA ILE A 90 -4.21 9.35 -15.93
C ILE A 90 -3.31 9.95 -17.00
N GLN A 91 -3.08 11.27 -16.96
CA GLN A 91 -2.23 11.96 -17.93
C GLN A 91 -0.79 11.45 -17.89
N LYS A 92 -0.21 11.24 -16.71
CA LYS A 92 1.15 10.70 -16.58
C LYS A 92 1.25 9.28 -17.15
N ILE A 93 0.28 8.41 -16.88
CA ILE A 93 0.24 7.05 -17.45
C ILE A 93 0.06 7.11 -18.97
N GLN A 94 -0.75 8.03 -19.48
CA GLN A 94 -0.97 8.21 -20.91
C GLN A 94 0.28 8.74 -21.63
N GLN A 95 1.07 9.62 -21.00
CA GLN A 95 2.36 10.05 -21.55
C GLN A 95 3.32 8.86 -21.71
N LEU A 96 3.26 7.90 -20.79
CA LEU A 96 4.08 6.68 -20.82
C LEU A 96 3.50 5.61 -21.77
N GLU A 97 2.17 5.62 -21.98
CA GLU A 97 1.44 4.72 -22.88
C GLU A 97 0.43 5.48 -23.77
N PRO A 98 0.89 6.16 -24.83
CA PRO A 98 0.02 6.99 -25.67
C PRO A 98 -1.01 6.18 -26.50
N LYS A 99 -0.87 4.86 -26.55
CA LYS A 99 -1.80 3.95 -27.24
C LYS A 99 -2.96 3.46 -26.35
N SER A 100 -2.98 3.85 -25.07
CA SER A 100 -4.01 3.40 -24.13
C SER A 100 -5.33 4.18 -24.29
N ASP A 101 -6.44 3.46 -24.17
CA ASP A 101 -7.79 4.02 -24.23
C ASP A 101 -8.15 4.74 -22.92
N ILE A 102 -8.30 6.07 -22.99
CA ILE A 102 -8.53 6.96 -21.85
C ILE A 102 -9.77 6.56 -21.05
N SER A 103 -10.87 6.23 -21.74
CA SER A 103 -12.16 5.94 -21.10
C SER A 103 -12.09 4.65 -20.27
N LYS A 104 -11.40 3.63 -20.80
CA LYS A 104 -11.15 2.37 -20.07
C LYS A 104 -10.16 2.58 -18.92
N LEU A 105 -9.17 3.44 -19.13
CA LEU A 105 -8.14 3.73 -18.13
C LEU A 105 -8.72 4.48 -16.94
N GLU A 106 -9.60 5.45 -17.16
CA GLU A 106 -10.23 6.25 -16.11
C GLU A 106 -11.05 5.38 -15.14
N ASN A 107 -11.93 4.53 -15.67
CA ASN A 107 -12.74 3.61 -14.86
C ASN A 107 -11.84 2.63 -14.08
N SER A 108 -10.82 2.09 -14.75
CA SER A 108 -9.90 1.14 -14.13
C SER A 108 -9.08 1.80 -13.02
N ILE A 109 -8.56 3.01 -13.25
CA ILE A 109 -7.78 3.77 -12.25
C ILE A 109 -8.65 4.16 -11.06
N SER A 110 -9.90 4.58 -11.27
CA SER A 110 -10.81 4.93 -10.16
C SER A 110 -11.02 3.76 -9.19
N VAL A 111 -11.30 2.56 -9.73
CA VAL A 111 -11.44 1.33 -8.92
C VAL A 111 -10.14 1.01 -8.20
N ARG A 112 -9.00 1.16 -8.89
CA ARG A 112 -7.68 0.81 -8.32
C ARG A 112 -7.20 1.80 -7.28
N LEU A 113 -7.42 3.10 -7.46
CA LEU A 113 -7.15 4.11 -6.43
C LEU A 113 -7.96 3.85 -5.16
N SER A 114 -9.23 3.46 -5.32
CA SER A 114 -10.07 3.08 -4.17
C SER A 114 -9.50 1.85 -3.45
N TYR A 115 -9.10 0.82 -4.20
CA TYR A 115 -8.43 -0.35 -3.65
C TYR A 115 -7.12 0.01 -2.93
N LEU A 116 -6.22 0.72 -3.60
CA LEU A 116 -4.92 1.11 -3.05
C LEU A 116 -5.07 1.96 -1.79
N LYS A 117 -6.03 2.89 -1.78
CA LYS A 117 -6.33 3.71 -0.60
C LYS A 117 -6.88 2.86 0.56
N ASN A 118 -7.86 2.00 0.28
CA ASN A 118 -8.51 1.18 1.30
C ASN A 118 -7.55 0.13 1.91
N ASN A 119 -6.51 -0.27 1.17
CA ASN A 119 -5.46 -1.16 1.65
C ASN A 119 -4.26 -0.39 2.25
N ASN A 120 -4.38 0.92 2.49
CA ASN A 120 -3.31 1.77 3.04
C ASN A 120 -2.00 1.76 2.23
N ILE A 121 -2.06 1.45 0.93
CA ILE A 121 -0.90 1.46 0.04
C ILE A 121 -0.59 2.88 -0.43
N ILE A 122 -1.64 3.69 -0.62
CA ILE A 122 -1.54 5.12 -0.92
C ILE A 122 -2.39 5.89 0.07
N LYS A 123 -1.97 7.11 0.38
CA LYS A 123 -2.73 8.09 1.14
C LYS A 123 -3.53 8.97 0.21
N ALA A 124 -4.65 9.50 0.71
CA ALA A 124 -5.47 10.45 -0.01
C ALA A 124 -5.74 11.66 0.88
N ASP A 125 -5.63 12.85 0.30
CA ASP A 125 -5.90 14.13 0.93
C ASP A 125 -7.00 14.84 0.16
N LYS A 126 -7.92 15.48 0.89
CA LYS A 126 -9.07 16.13 0.30
C LYS A 126 -8.73 17.59 0.02
N ASN A 127 -8.37 17.87 -1.23
CA ASN A 127 -8.16 19.22 -1.72
C ASN A 127 -9.46 19.77 -2.35
N GLY A 128 -10.33 20.31 -1.50
CA GLY A 128 -11.59 20.93 -1.92
C GLY A 128 -12.59 19.92 -2.52
N ARG A 129 -12.86 20.03 -3.83
CA ARG A 129 -13.77 19.12 -4.58
C ARG A 129 -13.06 17.89 -5.14
N SER A 130 -11.72 17.83 -5.09
CA SER A 130 -10.93 16.73 -5.62
C SER A 130 -10.19 15.98 -4.51
N LEU A 131 -9.82 14.73 -4.80
CA LEU A 131 -8.97 13.89 -3.95
C LEU A 131 -7.59 13.83 -4.60
N SER A 132 -6.57 14.23 -3.85
CA SER A 132 -5.18 14.07 -4.25
C SER A 132 -4.61 12.83 -3.56
N TYR A 133 -3.85 12.03 -4.31
CA TYR A 133 -3.25 10.79 -3.85
C TYR A 133 -1.73 10.93 -3.76
N PHE A 134 -1.12 10.26 -2.79
CA PHE A 134 0.33 10.25 -2.55
C PHE A 134 0.73 8.98 -1.80
N LEU A 135 2.04 8.70 -1.67
CA LEU A 135 2.58 7.55 -0.94
C LEU A 135 2.65 7.85 0.58
#